data_AF-A0A257KHF7-F1
#
_entry.id   AF-A0A257KHF7-F1
#
_cell.length_a   1.000
_cell.length_b   1.000
_cell.length_c   1.000
_cell.angle_alpha   90.00
_cell.angle_beta   90.00
_cell.angle_gamma   90.00
#
_symmetry.space_group_name_H-M   'P 1'
#
loop_
_entity.id
_entity.type
_entity.pdbx_description
1 polymer ?
#
loop_
_entity_poly.entity_id
_entity_poly.type
_entity_poly.pdbx_seq_one_letter_code
_entity_poly.pdbx_strand_id
1 'polypeptide(L)'
;MPTHDNAPARVSDHFIKLIAEIAVEAALALMQQAMEATANGTDFTLDPERRFKVVGRLPFIRELQQLSEEQRHDLFVYGFRSNPHDAQADFERLLIEENGRLRKAFRDRWKVVAQESPHRR
;
A
#
# COMPACT_ATOMS: atom_id res chain seq x y z
N MET A 1 -43.14 -13.63 -9.52
CA MET A 1 -41.74 -14.06 -9.36
C MET A 1 -40.91 -12.80 -9.25
N PRO A 2 -40.39 -12.40 -8.09
CA PRO A 2 -39.46 -11.28 -8.05
C PRO A 2 -38.11 -11.79 -8.57
N THR A 3 -37.64 -11.17 -9.63
CA THR A 3 -36.30 -11.31 -10.17
C THR A 3 -35.33 -10.92 -9.06
N HIS A 4 -34.53 -11.88 -8.57
CA HIS A 4 -33.40 -11.56 -7.70
C HIS A 4 -32.45 -10.67 -8.50
N ASP A 5 -32.49 -9.38 -8.18
CA ASP A 5 -31.56 -8.37 -8.65
C ASP A 5 -30.18 -8.78 -8.14
N ASN A 6 -29.40 -9.47 -8.98
CA ASN A 6 -28.07 -9.97 -8.66
C ASN A 6 -27.07 -8.82 -8.82
N ALA A 7 -27.36 -7.69 -8.17
CA ALA A 7 -26.42 -6.59 -8.09
C ALA A 7 -25.17 -7.10 -7.36
N PRO A 8 -23.96 -6.92 -7.91
CA PRO A 8 -22.74 -7.34 -7.24
C PRO A 8 -22.71 -6.70 -5.85
N ALA A 9 -22.49 -7.52 -4.82
CA ALA A 9 -22.43 -7.04 -3.45
C ALA A 9 -21.45 -5.86 -3.38
N ARG A 10 -21.99 -4.67 -3.08
CA ARG A 10 -21.22 -3.42 -3.09
C ARG A 10 -20.04 -3.56 -2.14
N VAL A 11 -18.82 -3.38 -2.64
CA VAL A 11 -17.63 -3.46 -1.79
C VAL A 11 -17.67 -2.36 -0.75
N SER A 12 -17.52 -2.74 0.52
CA SER A 12 -17.63 -1.80 1.64
C SER A 12 -16.45 -0.83 1.67
N ASP A 13 -16.70 0.41 2.10
CA ASP A 13 -15.64 1.40 2.29
C ASP A 13 -14.62 0.97 3.35
N HIS A 14 -15.05 0.19 4.33
CA HIS A 14 -14.16 -0.35 5.36
C HIS A 14 -13.12 -1.30 4.76
N PHE A 15 -13.54 -2.18 3.85
CA PHE A 15 -12.64 -3.10 3.18
C PHE A 15 -11.60 -2.36 2.31
N ILE A 16 -12.04 -1.36 1.53
CA ILE A 16 -11.13 -0.57 0.70
C ILE A 16 -10.09 0.18 1.56
N LYS A 17 -10.50 0.70 2.73
CA LYS A 17 -9.58 1.34 3.68
C LYS A 17 -8.56 0.36 4.24
N LEU A 18 -8.98 -0.85 4.62
CA LEU A 18 -8.07 -1.90 5.11
C LEU A 18 -7.04 -2.28 4.05
N ILE A 19 -7.49 -2.47 2.80
CA ILE A 19 -6.59 -2.73 1.67
C ILE A 19 -5.57 -1.59 1.50
N ALA A 20 -6.03 -0.34 1.56
CA ALA A 20 -5.15 0.81 1.44
C ALA A 20 -4.13 0.91 2.59
N GLU A 21 -4.53 0.57 3.81
CA GLU A 21 -3.63 0.48 4.95
C GLU A 21 -2.53 -0.56 4.72
N ILE A 22 -2.91 -1.79 4.37
CA ILE A 22 -1.97 -2.88 4.09
C ILE A 22 -1.01 -2.50 2.96
N ALA A 23 -1.51 -1.92 1.87
CA ALA A 23 -0.69 -1.53 0.71
C ALA A 23 0.34 -0.47 1.07
N VAL A 24 -0.04 0.55 1.85
CA VAL A 24 0.88 1.61 2.28
C VAL A 24 1.94 1.07 3.24
N GLU A 25 1.56 0.22 4.19
CA GLU A 25 2.51 -0.41 5.11
C GLU A 25 3.49 -1.34 4.39
N ALA A 26 3.00 -2.13 3.44
CA ALA A 26 3.84 -3.01 2.64
C ALA A 26 4.85 -2.21 1.78
N ALA A 27 4.45 -1.07 1.22
CA ALA A 27 5.36 -0.20 0.47
C ALA A 27 6.44 0.45 1.36
N LEU A 28 6.12 0.79 2.61
CA LEU A 28 7.14 1.27 3.56
C LEU A 28 8.16 0.18 3.88
N ALA A 29 7.70 -1.06 4.13
CA ALA A 29 8.59 -2.19 4.38
C ALA A 29 9.45 -2.53 3.15
N LEU A 30 8.87 -2.44 1.95
CA LEU A 30 9.59 -2.60 0.69
C LEU A 30 10.71 -1.55 0.56
N MET A 31 10.39 -0.28 0.80
CA MET A 31 11.36 0.81 0.72
C MET A 31 12.49 0.61 1.74
N GLN A 32 12.18 0.17 2.96
CA GLN A 32 13.20 -0.16 3.95
C GLN A 32 14.17 -1.23 3.43
N GLN A 33 13.64 -2.35 2.96
CA GLN A 33 14.47 -3.46 2.48
C GLN A 33 15.30 -3.06 1.24
N ALA A 34 14.76 -2.23 0.35
CA ALA A 34 15.48 -1.70 -0.82
C ALA A 34 16.63 -0.77 -0.41
N MET A 35 16.40 0.11 0.57
CA MET A 35 17.44 0.99 1.10
C MET A 35 18.52 0.21 1.86
N GLU A 36 18.14 -0.80 2.64
CA GLU A 36 19.09 -1.68 3.33
C GLU A 36 19.97 -2.46 2.34
N ALA A 37 19.38 -3.04 1.29
CA ALA A 37 20.13 -3.72 0.24
C ALA A 37 21.14 -2.77 -0.44
N THR A 38 20.69 -1.56 -0.76
CA THR A 38 21.54 -0.50 -1.33
C THR A 38 22.68 -0.13 -0.39
N ALA A 39 22.41 0.08 0.89
CA ALA A 39 23.40 0.46 1.89
C ALA A 39 24.44 -0.64 2.15
N ASN A 40 24.02 -1.90 2.06
CA ASN A 40 24.88 -3.07 2.25
C ASN A 40 25.59 -3.51 0.95
N GLY A 41 25.28 -2.91 -0.20
CA GLY A 41 25.83 -3.30 -1.50
C GLY A 41 25.40 -4.70 -1.94
N THR A 42 24.22 -5.15 -1.51
CA THR A 42 23.68 -6.48 -1.83
C THR A 42 22.55 -6.38 -2.84
N ASP A 43 22.29 -7.46 -3.56
CA ASP A 43 21.11 -7.56 -4.42
C ASP A 43 19.83 -7.40 -3.60
N PHE A 44 18.89 -6.62 -4.13
CA PHE A 44 17.59 -6.47 -3.50
C PHE A 44 16.75 -7.73 -3.68
N THR A 45 16.50 -8.44 -2.57
CA THR A 45 15.57 -9.56 -2.50
C THR A 45 14.54 -9.24 -1.42
N LEU A 46 13.26 -9.29 -1.79
CA LEU A 46 12.18 -9.07 -0.84
C LEU A 46 12.13 -10.23 0.16
N ASP A 47 12.30 -9.90 1.44
CA ASP A 47 12.14 -10.83 2.56
C ASP A 47 10.65 -10.88 2.98
N PRO A 48 9.96 -12.02 2.74
CA PRO A 48 8.60 -12.20 3.16
C PRO A 48 8.39 -12.15 4.69
N GLU A 49 9.41 -12.36 5.52
CA GLU A 49 9.25 -12.32 6.98
C GLU A 49 9.27 -10.90 7.56
N ARG A 50 9.57 -9.90 6.72
CA ARG A 50 9.72 -8.49 7.11
C ARG A 50 8.67 -7.56 6.50
N ARG A 51 7.61 -8.11 5.90
CA ARG A 51 6.57 -7.39 5.12
C ARG A 51 5.85 -6.25 5.85
N PHE A 52 5.82 -6.25 7.19
CA PHE A 52 5.22 -5.19 8.01
C PHE A 52 6.14 -4.71 9.15
N LYS A 53 7.39 -5.15 9.16
CA LYS A 53 8.36 -4.77 10.19
C LYS A 53 9.15 -3.57 9.70
N VAL A 54 8.58 -2.38 9.88
CA VAL A 54 9.26 -1.13 9.55
C VAL A 54 9.97 -0.57 10.79
N VAL A 55 11.30 -0.61 10.81
CA VAL A 55 12.12 -0.08 11.91
C VAL A 55 12.57 1.33 11.55
N GLY A 56 12.14 2.31 12.33
CA GLY A 56 12.47 3.72 12.06
C GLY A 56 11.87 4.22 10.75
N ARG A 57 10.54 4.42 10.73
CA ARG A 57 9.75 4.72 9.52
C ARG A 57 10.14 6.02 8.79
N LEU A 58 10.76 6.97 9.49
CA LEU A 58 10.96 8.35 9.01
C LEU A 58 11.77 8.49 7.71
N PRO A 59 12.90 7.80 7.50
CA PRO A 59 13.65 7.88 6.25
C PRO A 59 12.80 7.40 5.07
N PHE A 60 12.07 6.29 5.23
CA PHE A 60 11.25 5.70 4.17
C PHE A 60 10.04 6.58 3.82
N ILE A 61 9.43 7.21 4.83
CA ILE A 61 8.39 8.22 4.60
C ILE A 61 8.95 9.38 3.78
N ARG A 62 10.16 9.87 4.08
CA ARG A 62 10.78 10.98 3.33
C ARG A 62 11.09 10.60 1.88
N GLU A 63 11.58 9.40 1.62
CA GLU A 63 11.81 8.92 0.26
C GLU A 63 10.50 8.85 -0.54
N LEU A 64 9.46 8.22 0.02
CA LEU A 64 8.14 8.16 -0.62
C LEU A 64 7.50 9.55 -0.80
N GLN A 65 7.81 10.53 0.06
CA GLN A 65 7.37 11.91 -0.10
C GLN A 65 7.98 12.60 -1.33
N GLN A 66 9.18 12.20 -1.77
CA GLN A 66 9.82 12.78 -2.96
C GLN A 66 9.16 12.31 -4.27
N LEU A 67 8.41 11.21 -4.23
CA LEU A 67 7.74 10.66 -5.40
C LEU A 67 6.47 11.44 -5.75
N SER A 68 6.01 11.32 -7.00
CA SER A 68 4.68 11.77 -7.37
C SER A 68 3.61 10.92 -6.68
N GLU A 69 2.36 11.41 -6.64
CA GLU A 69 1.25 10.59 -6.11
C GLU A 69 1.08 9.29 -6.91
N GLU A 70 1.26 9.35 -8.23
CA GLU A 70 1.15 8.18 -9.11
C GLU A 70 2.23 7.14 -8.81
N GLN A 71 3.49 7.57 -8.71
CA GLN A 71 4.60 6.69 -8.35
C GLN A 71 4.42 6.04 -6.97
N ARG A 72 3.89 6.79 -5.99
CA ARG A 72 3.52 6.22 -4.69
C ARG A 72 2.44 5.16 -4.83
N HIS A 73 1.38 5.42 -5.59
CA HIS A 73 0.31 4.45 -5.80
C HIS A 73 0.82 3.18 -6.46
N ASP A 74 1.71 3.30 -7.44
CA ASP A 74 2.34 2.13 -8.08
C ASP A 74 3.15 1.31 -7.07
N LEU A 75 3.90 1.98 -6.18
CA LEU A 75 4.60 1.31 -5.08
C LEU A 75 3.65 0.68 -4.06
N PHE A 76 2.51 1.29 -3.75
CA PHE A 76 1.50 0.71 -2.87
C PHE A 76 0.91 -0.57 -3.48
N VAL A 77 0.61 -0.53 -4.78
CA VAL A 77 0.12 -1.69 -5.53
C VAL A 77 1.17 -2.79 -5.57
N TYR A 78 2.42 -2.44 -5.88
CA TYR A 78 3.51 -3.39 -5.89
C TYR A 78 3.74 -4.01 -4.51
N GLY A 79 3.82 -3.18 -3.46
CA GLY A 79 3.97 -3.64 -2.08
C GLY A 79 2.87 -4.61 -1.66
N PHE A 80 1.62 -4.34 -2.02
CA PHE A 80 0.51 -5.26 -1.76
C PHE A 80 0.67 -6.58 -2.53
N ARG A 81 0.95 -6.53 -3.83
CA ARG A 81 1.11 -7.72 -4.69
C ARG A 81 2.27 -8.61 -4.26
N SER A 82 3.35 -8.01 -3.79
CA SER A 82 4.53 -8.73 -3.33
C SER A 82 4.31 -9.44 -1.98
N ASN A 83 3.12 -9.31 -1.39
CA ASN A 83 2.72 -9.98 -0.16
C ASN A 83 1.69 -11.08 -0.47
N PRO A 84 1.99 -12.38 -0.22
CA PRO A 84 0.96 -13.40 -0.28
C PRO A 84 -0.09 -13.14 0.80
N HIS A 85 -1.28 -12.76 0.35
CA HIS A 85 -2.41 -12.34 1.17
C HIS A 85 -3.70 -12.89 0.55
N ASP A 86 -4.61 -13.40 1.38
CA ASP A 86 -5.84 -14.05 0.91
C ASP A 86 -6.75 -13.09 0.11
N ALA A 87 -6.60 -11.80 0.34
CA ALA A 87 -7.32 -10.74 -0.39
C ALA A 87 -6.70 -10.33 -1.74
N GLN A 88 -5.73 -11.07 -2.31
CA GLN A 88 -5.15 -10.72 -3.62
C GLN A 88 -6.19 -10.68 -4.73
N ALA A 89 -7.10 -11.66 -4.81
CA ALA A 89 -8.14 -11.69 -5.83
C ALA A 89 -9.08 -10.47 -5.70
N ASP A 90 -9.46 -10.11 -4.47
CA ASP A 90 -10.27 -8.92 -4.21
C ASP A 90 -9.51 -7.63 -4.50
N PHE A 91 -8.20 -7.60 -4.26
CA PHE A 91 -7.36 -6.45 -4.58
C PHE A 91 -7.28 -6.19 -6.09
N GLU A 92 -7.04 -7.23 -6.89
CA GLU A 92 -7.03 -7.12 -8.35
C GLU A 92 -8.41 -6.69 -8.88
N ARG A 93 -9.49 -7.22 -8.31
CA ARG A 93 -10.85 -6.77 -8.63
C ARG A 93 -11.04 -5.29 -8.31
N LEU A 94 -10.62 -4.83 -7.13
CA LEU A 94 -10.70 -3.42 -6.74
C LEU A 94 -9.90 -2.50 -7.66
N LEU A 95 -8.75 -2.95 -8.17
CA LEU A 95 -7.93 -2.17 -9.11
C LEU A 95 -8.65 -1.93 -10.44
N ILE A 96 -9.55 -2.83 -10.84
CA ILE A 96 -10.31 -2.76 -12.09
C ILE A 96 -11.63 -2.02 -11.87
N GLU A 97 -12.42 -2.48 -10.89
CA GLU A 97 -13.82 -2.08 -10.71
C GLU A 97 -13.97 -0.79 -9.88
N GLU A 98 -13.06 -0.56 -8.94
CA GLU A 98 -13.18 0.47 -7.91
C GLU A 98 -11.93 1.35 -7.82
N ASN A 99 -11.17 1.45 -8.93
CA ASN A 99 -9.86 2.10 -8.97
C ASN A 99 -9.85 3.50 -8.35
N GLY A 100 -10.86 4.32 -8.67
CA GLY A 100 -10.99 5.68 -8.14
C GLY A 100 -11.15 5.72 -6.62
N ARG A 101 -11.94 4.80 -6.05
CA ARG A 101 -12.13 4.70 -4.58
C ARG A 101 -10.88 4.16 -3.91
N LEU A 102 -10.21 3.17 -4.51
CA LEU A 102 -8.95 2.63 -4.01
C LEU A 102 -7.84 3.68 -4.01
N ARG A 103 -7.66 4.42 -5.12
CA ARG A 103 -6.69 5.53 -5.21
C ARG A 103 -6.99 6.64 -4.21
N LYS A 104 -8.27 6.96 -3.98
CA LYS A 104 -8.65 7.90 -2.92
C LYS A 104 -8.25 7.37 -1.54
N ALA A 105 -8.50 6.09 -1.26
CA ALA A 105 -8.12 5.48 0.01
C ALA A 105 -6.60 5.45 0.22
N PHE A 106 -5.82 5.17 -0.83
CA PHE A 106 -4.36 5.31 -0.79
C PHE A 106 -3.93 6.72 -0.41
N ARG A 107 -4.48 7.74 -1.07
CA ARG A 107 -4.18 9.14 -0.77
C ARG A 107 -4.52 9.50 0.68
N ASP A 108 -5.69 9.09 1.15
CA ASP A 108 -6.16 9.39 2.50
C ASP A 108 -5.28 8.70 3.56
N ARG A 109 -4.94 7.41 3.36
CA ARG A 109 -4.04 6.68 4.25
C ARG A 109 -2.64 7.29 4.24
N TRP A 110 -2.11 7.61 3.06
CA TRP A 110 -0.79 8.23 2.92
C TRP A 110 -0.70 9.56 3.65
N LYS A 111 -1.74 10.41 3.63
CA LYS A 111 -1.74 11.67 4.40
C LYS A 111 -1.55 11.43 5.89
N VAL A 112 -2.17 10.40 6.46
CA VAL A 112 -1.99 10.04 7.87
C VAL A 112 -0.55 9.61 8.13
N VAL A 113 -0.02 8.70 7.31
CA VAL A 113 1.36 8.20 7.44
C VAL A 113 2.39 9.33 7.25
N ALA A 114 2.18 10.23 6.29
CA ALA A 114 3.09 11.34 6.03
C ALA A 114 3.15 12.33 7.21
N GLN A 115 2.09 12.42 8.03
CA GLN A 115 2.06 13.22 9.25
C GLN A 115 2.82 12.57 10.42
N GLU A 116 3.11 11.26 10.35
CA GLU A 116 3.98 10.59 11.33
C GLU A 116 5.43 11.12 11.28
N SER A 117 5.81 11.84 10.23
CA SER A 117 7.09 12.52 10.12
C SER A 117 7.05 13.84 10.88
N PRO A 118 7.70 13.96 12.06
CA PRO A 118 7.74 15.23 12.76
C PRO A 118 8.46 16.22 11.85
N HIS A 119 7.77 17.32 11.54
CA HIS A 119 8.36 18.47 10.90
C HIS A 119 9.60 18.83 11.72
N ARG A 120 10.79 18.79 11.09
CA ARG A 120 11.96 19.45 11.66
C ARG A 120 11.55 20.90 11.91
N ARG A 121 11.41 21.28 13.17
CA ARG A 121 11.60 22.67 13.59
C ARG A 121 13.09 22.91 13.73
#